data_AF-A0A2P8CHP7-F1
#
_entry.id   AF-A0A2P8CHP7-F1
#
_cell.length_a   1.000
_cell.length_b   1.000
_cell.length_c   1.000
_cell.angle_alpha   90.00
_cell.angle_beta   90.00
_cell.angle_gamma   90.00
#
_symmetry.space_group_name_H-M   'P 1'
#
loop_
_entity.id
_entity.type
_entity.pdbx_description
1 polymer ?
#
loop_
_entity_poly.entity_id
_entity_poly.type
_entity_poly.pdbx_seq_one_letter_code
_entity_poly.pdbx_strand_id
1 'polypeptide(L)'
;MATKGRSLDQSKVDHILASTGFIFPRTEHELDYFNNLYADWDSELKNCLGDPDKIFAEEEKKMNTNLPLAKNGRNKNTYFKRAVLAAEITSQLYEEPTFGHVKLQKLMFLCENIEGMNIRNHYSKQVAGPYDNKFMHSIDHEFKKQGWFNVKREKRGVITRYLYAPSNNYGSHRRYYNRYFSSSKGRIQWFIDVFKKAPFHKVELVATLYGCWLELIEKNQLVNDESLIKLLYDWSEQKKKFAWEDAQKAIRWMIENGVTPAG
;
A
#
# COMPACT_ATOMS: atom_id res chain seq x y z
N MET A 1 -1.80 20.44 -49.07
CA MET A 1 -1.68 20.87 -47.66
C MET A 1 -2.12 19.72 -46.76
N ALA A 2 -1.18 18.99 -46.16
CA ALA A 2 -1.51 17.87 -45.27
C ALA A 2 -1.71 18.40 -43.84
N THR A 3 -2.92 18.22 -43.31
CA THR A 3 -3.25 18.51 -41.91
C THR A 3 -2.52 17.50 -41.02
N LYS A 4 -1.46 17.96 -40.34
CA LYS A 4 -0.79 17.20 -39.27
C LYS A 4 -1.79 16.97 -38.14
N GLY A 5 -2.37 15.78 -38.05
CA GLY A 5 -3.17 15.37 -36.91
C GLY A 5 -2.34 15.48 -35.63
N ARG A 6 -2.77 16.33 -34.69
CA ARG A 6 -2.17 16.41 -33.34
C ARG A 6 -2.39 15.04 -32.68
N SER A 7 -1.32 14.30 -32.42
CA SER A 7 -1.41 13.10 -31.59
C SER A 7 -1.82 13.53 -30.18
N LEU A 8 -2.98 13.08 -29.71
CA LEU A 8 -3.42 13.32 -28.35
C LEU A 8 -2.49 12.60 -27.39
N ASP A 9 -2.07 13.32 -26.35
CA ASP A 9 -1.26 12.77 -25.28
C ASP A 9 -2.11 11.78 -24.49
N GLN A 10 -1.84 10.48 -24.68
CA GLN A 10 -2.62 9.40 -24.08
C GLN A 10 -2.64 9.51 -22.56
N SER A 11 -1.56 10.00 -21.93
CA SER A 11 -1.50 10.16 -20.47
C SER A 11 -2.49 11.22 -19.95
N LYS A 12 -2.75 12.27 -20.74
CA LYS A 12 -3.73 13.31 -20.41
C LYS A 12 -5.15 12.83 -20.64
N VAL A 13 -5.39 12.10 -21.74
CA VAL A 13 -6.70 11.48 -22.01
C VAL A 13 -7.08 10.56 -20.88
N ASP A 14 -6.16 9.67 -20.53
CA ASP A 14 -6.28 8.74 -19.43
C ASP A 14 -6.54 9.45 -18.11
N HIS A 15 -5.81 10.52 -17.80
CA HIS A 15 -5.98 11.28 -16.54
C HIS A 15 -7.38 11.89 -16.43
N ILE A 16 -7.88 12.43 -17.53
CA ILE A 16 -9.23 12.98 -17.61
C ILE A 16 -10.26 11.88 -17.40
N LEU A 17 -10.15 10.76 -18.12
CA LEU A 17 -11.07 9.63 -17.99
C LEU A 17 -11.10 9.06 -16.57
N ALA A 18 -9.94 8.98 -15.90
CA ALA A 18 -9.82 8.48 -14.53
C ALA A 18 -10.44 9.45 -13.50
N SER A 19 -10.17 10.75 -13.67
CA SER A 19 -10.71 11.80 -12.79
C SER A 19 -12.23 11.97 -12.95
N THR A 20 -12.76 11.68 -14.13
CA THR A 20 -14.19 11.80 -14.47
C THR A 20 -14.97 10.48 -14.32
N GLY A 21 -14.34 9.42 -13.81
CA GLY A 21 -15.04 8.18 -13.48
C GLY A 21 -15.32 7.23 -14.64
N PHE A 22 -14.85 7.52 -15.86
CA PHE A 22 -14.96 6.61 -17.00
C PHE A 22 -13.98 5.43 -16.91
N ILE A 23 -12.86 5.62 -16.22
CA ILE A 23 -11.93 4.55 -15.83
C ILE A 23 -11.53 4.73 -14.37
N PHE A 24 -10.90 3.72 -13.77
CA PHE A 24 -10.57 3.76 -12.35
C PHE A 24 -9.47 4.80 -12.04
N PRO A 25 -9.59 5.60 -10.95
CA PRO A 25 -8.53 6.50 -10.50
C PRO A 25 -7.23 5.75 -10.21
N ARG A 26 -6.11 6.19 -10.79
CA ARG A 26 -4.80 5.55 -10.64
C ARG A 26 -3.87 6.34 -9.74
N THR A 27 -4.08 7.65 -9.62
CA THR A 27 -3.32 8.56 -8.77
C THR A 27 -4.21 9.13 -7.67
N GLU A 28 -3.62 9.58 -6.56
CA GLU A 28 -4.36 10.28 -5.50
C GLU A 28 -5.07 11.53 -6.02
N HIS A 29 -4.48 12.22 -7.01
CA HIS A 29 -5.09 13.37 -7.67
C HIS A 29 -6.37 13.01 -8.43
N GLU A 30 -6.33 11.96 -9.25
CA GLU A 30 -7.51 11.48 -9.99
C GLU A 30 -8.61 11.03 -9.01
N LEU A 31 -8.23 10.41 -7.88
CA LEU A 31 -9.18 9.94 -6.86
C LEU A 31 -9.81 11.09 -6.09
N ASP A 32 -9.02 12.09 -5.68
CA ASP A 32 -9.54 13.29 -5.01
C ASP A 32 -10.46 14.07 -5.95
N TYR A 33 -10.10 14.21 -7.22
CA TYR A 33 -10.96 14.87 -8.21
C TYR A 33 -12.26 14.09 -8.42
N PHE A 34 -12.18 12.77 -8.60
CA PHE A 34 -13.34 11.89 -8.72
C PHE A 34 -14.27 12.03 -7.50
N ASN A 35 -13.74 11.91 -6.28
CA ASN A 35 -14.53 12.00 -5.06
C ASN A 35 -15.18 13.38 -4.89
N ASN A 36 -14.49 14.46 -5.27
CA ASN A 36 -15.07 15.81 -5.23
C ASN A 36 -16.13 16.01 -6.30
N LEU A 37 -15.92 15.49 -7.51
CA LEU A 37 -16.86 15.58 -8.63
C LEU A 37 -18.17 14.85 -8.34
N TYR A 38 -18.11 13.75 -7.59
CA TYR A 38 -19.25 12.91 -7.22
C TYR A 38 -19.67 13.02 -5.76
N ALA A 39 -19.18 14.03 -5.02
CA ALA A 39 -19.48 14.21 -3.60
C ALA A 39 -21.00 14.38 -3.34
N ASP A 40 -21.71 15.04 -4.26
CA ASP A 40 -23.15 15.25 -4.17
C ASP A 40 -23.94 14.01 -4.61
N TRP A 41 -23.39 13.22 -5.54
CA TRP A 41 -23.99 11.97 -6.01
C TRP A 41 -24.07 10.90 -4.92
N ASP A 42 -23.15 10.86 -3.97
CA ASP A 42 -23.23 9.92 -2.83
C ASP A 42 -24.49 10.13 -1.98
N SER A 43 -24.97 11.37 -1.88
CA SER A 43 -26.23 11.68 -1.18
C SER A 43 -27.46 11.35 -2.04
N GLU A 44 -27.41 11.64 -3.35
CA GLU A 44 -28.49 11.31 -4.28
C GLU A 44 -28.67 9.79 -4.46
N LEU A 45 -27.59 9.04 -4.60
CA LEU A 45 -27.61 7.57 -4.71
C LEU A 45 -28.17 6.92 -3.45
N LYS A 46 -27.83 7.44 -2.26
CA LYS A 46 -28.40 6.96 -0.99
C LYS A 46 -29.91 7.17 -0.92
N ASN A 47 -30.41 8.25 -1.50
CA ASN A 47 -31.84 8.54 -1.56
C ASN A 47 -32.57 7.70 -2.63
N CYS A 48 -31.92 7.40 -3.76
CA CYS A 48 -32.54 6.68 -4.88
C CYS A 48 -32.45 5.15 -4.77
N LEU A 49 -31.32 4.61 -4.31
CA LEU A 49 -31.04 3.17 -4.28
C LEU A 49 -30.99 2.61 -2.86
N GLY A 50 -31.05 3.48 -1.84
CA GLY A 50 -30.69 3.12 -0.47
C GLY A 50 -29.18 3.13 -0.26
N ASP A 51 -28.73 2.79 0.95
CA ASP A 51 -27.31 2.82 1.33
C ASP A 51 -26.48 1.86 0.45
N PRO A 52 -25.59 2.36 -0.44
CA PRO A 52 -24.85 1.52 -1.38
C PRO A 52 -24.02 0.45 -0.66
N ASP A 53 -23.46 0.77 0.50
CA ASP A 53 -22.68 -0.16 1.32
C ASP A 53 -23.53 -1.36 1.79
N LYS A 54 -24.84 -1.16 2.00
CA LYS A 54 -25.76 -2.26 2.34
C LYS A 54 -26.08 -3.13 1.13
N ILE A 55 -26.26 -2.52 -0.05
CA ILE A 55 -26.53 -3.24 -1.29
C ILE A 55 -25.34 -4.15 -1.64
N PHE A 56 -24.12 -3.61 -1.59
CA PHE A 56 -22.90 -4.40 -1.80
C PHE A 56 -22.74 -5.51 -0.77
N ALA A 57 -23.06 -5.25 0.50
CA ALA A 57 -23.01 -6.28 1.55
C ALA A 57 -24.06 -7.39 1.34
N GLU A 58 -25.23 -7.07 0.78
CA GLU A 58 -26.26 -8.05 0.42
C GLU A 58 -25.87 -8.87 -0.82
N GLU A 59 -25.26 -8.25 -1.83
CA GLU A 59 -24.72 -8.97 -2.99
C GLU A 59 -23.54 -9.87 -2.63
N GLU A 60 -22.62 -9.42 -1.77
CA GLU A 60 -21.54 -10.26 -1.23
C GLU A 60 -22.11 -11.50 -0.52
N LYS A 61 -23.22 -11.35 0.22
CA LYS A 61 -23.89 -12.50 0.86
C LYS A 61 -24.49 -13.47 -0.16
N LYS A 62 -25.08 -12.97 -1.25
CA LYS A 62 -25.65 -13.80 -2.34
C LYS A 62 -24.58 -14.52 -3.17
N MET A 63 -23.40 -13.90 -3.37
CA MET A 63 -22.27 -14.57 -4.04
C MET A 63 -21.64 -15.66 -3.16
N ASN A 64 -21.59 -15.46 -1.85
CA ASN A 64 -21.01 -16.41 -0.90
C ASN A 64 -21.88 -17.67 -0.66
N THR A 65 -23.12 -17.73 -1.16
CA THR A 65 -23.97 -18.93 -1.04
C THR A 65 -23.75 -19.98 -2.13
N ASN A 66 -23.06 -19.67 -3.24
CA ASN A 66 -22.96 -20.57 -4.42
C ASN A 66 -21.53 -21.01 -4.81
N LEU A 67 -20.51 -20.70 -4.03
CA LEU A 67 -19.20 -21.36 -4.12
C LEU A 67 -18.90 -22.08 -2.81
N PRO A 68 -18.34 -23.31 -2.83
CA PRO A 68 -17.71 -23.88 -1.65
C PRO A 68 -16.42 -23.10 -1.38
N LEU A 69 -16.57 -21.91 -0.80
CA LEU A 69 -15.48 -21.15 -0.24
C LEU A 69 -14.99 -21.93 0.97
N ALA A 70 -13.77 -22.45 0.87
CA ALA A 70 -12.99 -22.84 2.03
C ALA A 70 -13.15 -21.75 3.10
N LYS A 71 -13.70 -22.12 4.26
CA LYS A 71 -13.97 -21.21 5.38
C LYS A 71 -12.67 -20.63 5.95
N ASN A 72 -12.06 -19.68 5.26
CA ASN A 72 -10.99 -18.87 5.80
C ASN A 72 -11.60 -17.57 6.32
N GLY A 73 -12.11 -17.63 7.55
CA GLY A 73 -12.67 -16.47 8.23
C GLY A 73 -11.68 -15.30 8.21
N ARG A 74 -12.16 -14.09 7.87
CA ARG A 74 -11.44 -12.84 8.16
C ARG A 74 -11.16 -12.81 9.66
N ASN A 75 -9.98 -13.26 10.06
CA ASN A 75 -9.65 -13.42 11.46
C ASN A 75 -9.40 -12.02 12.02
N LYS A 76 -10.33 -11.47 12.85
CA LYS A 76 -10.20 -10.15 13.49
C LYS A 76 -8.83 -9.95 14.17
N ASN A 77 -8.21 -11.05 14.59
CA ASN A 77 -6.87 -11.12 15.14
C ASN A 77 -5.78 -10.62 14.16
N THR A 78 -5.85 -10.95 12.86
CA THR A 78 -4.86 -10.56 11.85
C THR A 78 -4.87 -9.05 11.61
N TYR A 79 -6.06 -8.43 11.53
CA TYR A 79 -6.17 -6.98 11.36
C TYR A 79 -5.53 -6.20 12.51
N PHE A 80 -5.87 -6.56 13.74
CA PHE A 80 -5.30 -5.89 14.91
C PHE A 80 -3.79 -6.12 15.02
N LYS A 81 -3.30 -7.32 14.67
CA LYS A 81 -1.85 -7.60 14.55
C LYS A 81 -1.16 -6.66 13.54
N ARG A 82 -1.78 -6.39 12.38
CA ARG A 82 -1.27 -5.41 11.41
C ARG A 82 -1.22 -4.00 11.98
N ALA A 83 -2.28 -3.56 12.65
CA ALA A 83 -2.30 -2.26 13.32
C ALA A 83 -1.22 -2.15 14.40
N VAL A 84 -0.94 -3.23 15.13
CA VAL A 84 0.16 -3.28 16.13
C VAL A 84 1.53 -3.15 15.45
N LEU A 85 1.76 -3.86 14.33
CA LEU A 85 3.00 -3.70 13.54
C LEU A 85 3.14 -2.27 13.01
N ALA A 86 2.07 -1.72 12.47
CA ALA A 86 2.04 -0.35 11.98
C ALA A 86 2.38 0.64 13.10
N ALA A 87 1.80 0.45 14.29
CA ALA A 87 2.04 1.31 15.43
C ALA A 87 3.50 1.26 15.89
N GLU A 88 4.12 0.08 15.88
CA GLU A 88 5.54 -0.07 16.21
C GLU A 88 6.42 0.69 15.20
N ILE A 89 6.22 0.46 13.89
CA ILE A 89 6.97 1.16 12.82
C ILE A 89 6.78 2.68 12.96
N THR A 90 5.54 3.14 13.11
CA THR A 90 5.22 4.57 13.30
C THR A 90 5.87 5.12 14.56
N SER A 91 5.89 4.38 15.67
CA SER A 91 6.48 4.85 16.93
C SER A 91 7.96 5.20 16.83
N GLN A 92 8.68 4.55 15.90
CA GLN A 92 10.10 4.75 15.68
C GLN A 92 10.41 5.76 14.56
N LEU A 93 9.43 6.05 13.69
CA LEU A 93 9.63 6.82 12.47
C LEU A 93 8.76 8.08 12.35
N TYR A 94 7.81 8.35 13.26
CA TYR A 94 6.88 9.47 13.12
C TYR A 94 7.55 10.86 13.07
N GLU A 95 8.76 10.99 13.61
CA GLU A 95 9.56 12.22 13.58
C GLU A 95 10.38 12.38 12.29
N GLU A 96 10.53 11.31 11.50
CA GLU A 96 11.32 11.35 10.28
C GLU A 96 10.61 12.18 9.19
N PRO A 97 11.27 13.18 8.58
CA PRO A 97 10.65 14.05 7.57
C PRO A 97 10.15 13.32 6.32
N THR A 98 10.65 12.11 6.06
CA THR A 98 10.27 11.27 4.92
C THR A 98 9.17 10.27 5.24
N PHE A 99 8.71 10.22 6.50
CA PHE A 99 7.71 9.27 6.96
C PHE A 99 6.28 9.79 6.74
N GLY A 100 5.41 8.86 6.37
CA GLY A 100 4.02 9.07 5.98
C GLY A 100 3.43 7.76 5.46
N HIS A 101 2.20 7.79 4.97
CA HIS A 101 1.43 6.58 4.63
C HIS A 101 2.14 5.66 3.63
N VAL A 102 2.68 6.20 2.55
CA VAL A 102 3.37 5.40 1.53
C VAL A 102 4.53 4.62 2.15
N LYS A 103 5.40 5.30 2.93
CA LYS A 103 6.55 4.66 3.57
C LYS A 103 6.10 3.63 4.61
N LEU A 104 5.08 3.94 5.41
CA LEU A 104 4.50 3.00 6.38
C LEU A 104 3.98 1.74 5.68
N GLN A 105 3.14 1.90 4.65
CA GLN A 105 2.56 0.77 3.92
C GLN A 105 3.65 -0.12 3.31
N LYS A 106 4.68 0.47 2.70
CA LYS A 106 5.77 -0.30 2.09
C LYS A 106 6.64 -1.02 3.13
N LEU A 107 6.88 -0.41 4.31
CA LEU A 107 7.58 -1.09 5.40
C LEU A 107 6.74 -2.22 6.02
N MET A 108 5.43 -2.02 6.15
CA MET A 108 4.52 -3.08 6.58
C MET A 108 4.59 -4.27 5.60
N PHE A 109 4.50 -4.01 4.30
CA PHE A 109 4.63 -5.04 3.27
C PHE A 109 5.95 -5.82 3.40
N LEU A 110 7.09 -5.13 3.54
CA LEU A 110 8.38 -5.80 3.72
C LEU A 110 8.42 -6.66 4.99
N CYS A 111 7.92 -6.13 6.10
CA CYS A 111 7.86 -6.86 7.37
C CYS A 111 6.94 -8.09 7.31
N GLU A 112 5.81 -8.00 6.62
CA GLU A 112 4.86 -9.13 6.53
C GLU A 112 5.33 -10.28 5.66
N ASN A 113 6.32 -10.03 4.81
CA ASN A 113 6.99 -11.07 4.03
C ASN A 113 8.27 -11.58 4.71
N ILE A 114 8.44 -11.32 6.01
CA ILE A 114 9.40 -12.05 6.84
C ILE A 114 8.92 -13.49 6.99
N GLU A 115 9.82 -14.44 6.77
CA GLU A 115 9.54 -15.86 6.96
C GLU A 115 8.98 -16.16 8.36
N GLY A 116 7.95 -17.01 8.44
CA GLY A 116 7.28 -17.36 9.69
C GLY A 116 6.34 -16.27 10.24
N MET A 117 6.17 -15.13 9.57
CA MET A 117 5.17 -14.14 9.95
C MET A 117 3.76 -14.61 9.52
N ASN A 118 3.02 -15.24 10.45
CA ASN A 118 1.65 -15.74 10.25
C ASN A 118 0.58 -14.62 10.24
N ILE A 119 0.82 -13.56 9.45
CA ILE A 119 -0.07 -12.39 9.28
C ILE A 119 -0.43 -12.20 7.78
N ARG A 120 0.04 -13.12 6.94
CA ARG A 120 -0.28 -13.16 5.51
C ARG A 120 -1.76 -13.48 5.33
N ASN A 121 -2.54 -12.47 4.93
CA ASN A 121 -3.78 -12.66 4.21
C ASN A 121 -3.50 -12.20 2.79
N HIS A 122 -3.91 -13.00 1.81
CA HIS A 122 -3.70 -12.82 0.37
C HIS A 122 -3.57 -11.35 0.00
N TYR A 123 -2.33 -10.90 -0.11
CA TYR A 123 -2.03 -9.67 -0.79
C TYR A 123 -2.35 -9.94 -2.25
N SER A 124 -3.55 -9.56 -2.68
CA SER A 124 -3.86 -9.52 -4.10
C SER A 124 -2.77 -8.69 -4.78
N LYS A 125 -2.48 -8.98 -6.05
CA LYS A 125 -1.43 -8.35 -6.89
C LYS A 125 -1.34 -6.81 -6.79
N GLN A 126 -2.34 -6.15 -6.24
CA GLN A 126 -2.39 -4.71 -5.95
C GLN A 126 -1.35 -4.20 -4.94
N VAL A 127 -0.76 -5.03 -4.08
CA VAL A 127 -0.03 -4.50 -2.90
C VAL A 127 1.40 -4.01 -3.18
N ALA A 128 2.06 -4.52 -4.23
CA ALA A 128 3.24 -3.87 -4.82
C ALA A 128 2.87 -2.88 -5.95
N GLY A 129 1.57 -2.82 -6.30
CA GLY A 129 0.92 -1.85 -7.19
C GLY A 129 0.48 -0.58 -6.44
N PRO A 130 -0.47 0.22 -6.96
CA PRO A 130 -0.77 1.54 -6.42
C PRO A 130 -1.10 1.50 -4.92
N TYR A 131 -0.75 2.58 -4.25
CA TYR A 131 -0.96 2.82 -2.82
C TYR A 131 -2.39 2.45 -2.38
N ASP A 132 -2.53 1.69 -1.27
CA ASP A 132 -3.83 1.16 -0.80
C ASP A 132 -4.41 2.08 0.28
N ASN A 133 -5.23 3.03 -0.18
CA ASN A 133 -5.91 3.99 0.67
C ASN A 133 -6.83 3.34 1.72
N LYS A 134 -7.58 2.29 1.33
CA LYS A 134 -8.54 1.65 2.24
C LYS A 134 -7.81 0.97 3.39
N PHE A 135 -6.71 0.28 3.07
CA PHE A 135 -5.84 -0.30 4.08
C PHE A 135 -5.30 0.77 5.04
N MET A 136 -4.75 1.87 4.52
CA MET A 136 -4.20 2.92 5.39
C MET A 136 -5.26 3.62 6.24
N HIS A 137 -6.46 3.89 5.71
CA HIS A 137 -7.56 4.44 6.49
C HIS A 137 -7.98 3.52 7.64
N SER A 138 -7.93 2.20 7.43
CA SER A 138 -8.20 1.24 8.49
C SER A 138 -7.14 1.32 9.61
N ILE A 139 -5.86 1.40 9.25
CA ILE A 139 -4.76 1.60 10.22
C ILE A 139 -4.94 2.89 11.00
N ASP A 140 -5.25 4.01 10.34
CA ASP A 140 -5.50 5.30 10.98
C ASP A 140 -6.68 5.24 11.95
N HIS A 141 -7.76 4.56 11.55
CA HIS A 141 -8.92 4.36 12.41
C HIS A 141 -8.53 3.59 13.67
N GLU A 142 -7.75 2.51 13.56
CA GLU A 142 -7.31 1.73 14.72
C GLU A 142 -6.33 2.52 15.60
N PHE A 143 -5.44 3.32 15.01
CA PHE A 143 -4.56 4.23 15.76
C PHE A 143 -5.36 5.21 16.64
N LYS A 144 -6.39 5.85 16.05
CA LYS A 144 -7.26 6.77 16.77
C LYS A 144 -8.07 6.06 17.85
N LYS A 145 -8.68 4.92 17.51
CA LYS A 145 -9.49 4.11 18.42
C LYS A 145 -8.71 3.63 19.65
N GLN A 146 -7.45 3.22 19.46
CA GLN A 146 -6.59 2.76 20.55
C GLN A 146 -5.88 3.89 21.30
N GLY A 147 -5.97 5.13 20.82
CA GLY A 147 -5.26 6.28 21.38
C GLY A 147 -3.74 6.23 21.15
N TRP A 148 -3.27 5.51 20.12
CA TRP A 148 -1.83 5.39 19.86
C TRP A 148 -1.27 6.60 19.13
N PHE A 149 -1.94 7.00 18.03
CA PHE A 149 -1.55 8.14 17.22
C PHE A 149 -2.78 8.88 16.70
N ASN A 150 -2.62 10.19 16.54
CA ASN A 150 -3.49 11.01 15.71
C ASN A 150 -2.83 11.20 14.35
N VAL A 151 -3.64 11.20 13.29
CA VAL A 151 -3.17 11.37 11.91
C VAL A 151 -3.66 12.71 11.39
N LYS A 152 -2.74 13.57 10.99
CA LYS A 152 -3.01 14.89 10.40
C LYS A 152 -2.68 14.85 8.91
N ARG A 153 -3.54 15.47 8.10
CA ARG A 153 -3.29 15.71 6.67
C ARG A 153 -2.83 17.14 6.50
N GLU A 154 -1.62 17.33 5.97
CA GLU A 154 -1.12 18.63 5.52
C GLU A 154 -1.13 18.69 4.00
N LYS A 155 -1.84 19.67 3.43
CA LYS A 155 -1.75 19.98 2.00
C LYS A 155 -0.64 21.00 1.79
N ARG A 156 0.33 20.69 0.92
CA ARG A 156 1.36 21.61 0.43
C ARG A 156 1.24 21.69 -1.09
N GLY A 157 0.44 22.65 -1.56
CA GLY A 157 0.05 22.73 -2.97
C GLY A 157 -0.71 21.47 -3.38
N VAL A 158 -0.19 20.75 -4.37
CA VAL A 158 -0.78 19.52 -4.92
C VAL A 158 -0.42 18.27 -4.10
N ILE A 159 0.53 18.36 -3.17
CA ILE A 159 1.03 17.22 -2.39
C ILE A 159 0.29 17.15 -1.05
N THR A 160 -0.33 16.01 -0.77
CA THR A 160 -0.88 15.70 0.56
C THR A 160 0.15 14.90 1.36
N ARG A 161 0.45 15.36 2.58
CA ARG A 161 1.33 14.66 3.51
C ARG A 161 0.54 14.21 4.74
N TYR A 162 0.75 12.96 5.14
CA TYR A 162 0.20 12.41 6.37
C TYR A 162 1.25 12.45 7.48
N LEU A 163 0.91 13.10 8.59
CA LEU A 163 1.75 13.26 9.76
C LEU A 163 1.14 12.53 10.95
N TYR A 164 1.96 11.76 11.64
CA TYR A 164 1.56 11.04 12.84
C TYR A 164 2.02 11.81 14.08
N ALA A 165 1.13 11.96 15.05
CA ALA A 165 1.44 12.54 16.35
C ALA A 165 1.03 11.56 17.46
N PRO A 166 1.89 11.30 18.46
CA PRO A 166 1.51 10.53 19.64
C PRO A 166 0.19 11.02 20.26
N SER A 167 -0.62 10.10 20.75
CA SER A 167 -1.90 10.41 21.42
C SER A 167 -1.88 9.93 22.88
N ASN A 168 -3.02 10.03 23.56
CA ASN A 168 -3.19 9.81 25.01
C ASN A 168 -2.75 8.43 25.53
N ASN A 169 -2.68 7.42 24.66
CA ASN A 169 -2.30 6.04 25.00
C ASN A 169 -1.10 5.55 24.16
N TYR A 170 -0.24 6.49 23.73
CA TYR A 170 1.00 6.19 23.02
C TYR A 170 1.89 5.19 23.79
N GLY A 171 2.60 4.34 23.06
CA GLY A 171 3.46 3.29 23.62
C GLY A 171 2.73 2.03 24.11
N SER A 172 1.42 2.10 24.39
CA SER A 172 0.67 0.91 24.85
C SER A 172 0.58 -0.21 23.80
N HIS A 173 0.80 0.08 22.51
CA HIS A 173 0.91 -0.93 21.46
C HIS A 173 2.05 -1.93 21.73
N ARG A 174 3.12 -1.52 22.41
CA ARG A 174 4.33 -2.34 22.65
C ARG A 174 4.04 -3.64 23.37
N ARG A 175 3.04 -3.67 24.26
CA ARG A 175 2.63 -4.92 24.95
C ARG A 175 2.09 -5.96 23.97
N TYR A 176 1.35 -5.51 22.95
CA TYR A 176 0.84 -6.38 21.89
C TYR A 176 1.95 -6.73 20.91
N TYR A 177 2.81 -5.76 20.57
CA TYR A 177 3.94 -5.99 19.69
C TYR A 177 4.87 -7.08 20.24
N ASN A 178 5.25 -6.95 21.51
CA ASN A 178 6.07 -7.91 22.22
C ASN A 178 5.47 -9.31 22.26
N ARG A 179 4.13 -9.41 22.29
CA ARG A 179 3.40 -10.68 22.30
C ARG A 179 3.30 -11.30 20.90
N TYR A 180 2.97 -10.51 19.88
CA TYR A 180 2.67 -11.00 18.54
C TYR A 180 3.91 -11.24 17.68
N PHE A 181 4.98 -10.49 17.94
CA PHE A 181 6.15 -10.45 17.06
C PHE A 181 7.45 -10.83 17.77
N SER A 182 7.38 -11.48 18.93
CA SER A 182 8.56 -11.87 19.73
C SER A 182 9.64 -12.58 18.91
N SER A 183 9.26 -13.49 18.02
CA SER A 183 10.17 -14.25 17.14
C SER A 183 10.72 -13.44 15.97
N SER A 184 10.05 -12.38 15.55
CA SER A 184 10.40 -11.59 14.35
C SER A 184 10.95 -10.20 14.69
N LYS A 185 11.08 -9.83 15.97
CA LYS A 185 11.51 -8.49 16.41
C LYS A 185 12.81 -8.03 15.75
N GLY A 186 13.82 -8.89 15.71
CA GLY A 186 15.12 -8.56 15.14
C GLY A 186 15.02 -8.19 13.66
N ARG A 187 14.26 -8.97 12.88
CA ARG A 187 14.08 -8.73 11.44
C ARG A 187 13.20 -7.51 11.15
N ILE A 188 12.17 -7.27 11.97
CA ILE A 188 11.35 -6.04 11.89
C ILE A 188 12.20 -4.81 12.21
N GLN A 189 12.96 -4.84 13.32
CA GLN A 189 13.83 -3.75 13.72
C GLN A 189 14.86 -3.45 12.63
N TRP A 190 15.43 -4.49 12.05
CA TRP A 190 16.38 -4.36 10.96
C TRP A 190 15.78 -3.65 9.72
N PHE A 191 14.55 -3.98 9.32
CA PHE A 191 13.86 -3.23 8.25
C PHE A 191 13.64 -1.76 8.62
N ILE A 192 13.22 -1.49 9.86
CA ILE A 192 13.04 -0.11 10.34
C ILE A 192 14.36 0.66 10.23
N ASP A 193 15.47 0.08 10.70
CA ASP A 193 16.78 0.71 10.71
C ASP A 193 17.31 0.99 9.30
N VAL A 194 17.20 0.00 8.40
CA VAL A 194 17.65 0.10 7.00
C VAL A 194 16.92 1.21 6.24
N PHE A 195 15.62 1.38 6.49
CA PHE A 195 14.79 2.36 5.78
C PHE A 195 14.54 3.65 6.55
N LYS A 196 15.03 3.78 7.79
CA LYS A 196 14.75 4.93 8.67
C LYS A 196 14.94 6.26 7.96
N LYS A 197 16.12 6.47 7.38
CA LYS A 197 16.49 7.70 6.64
C LYS A 197 16.24 7.63 5.13
N ALA A 198 15.72 6.51 4.61
CA ALA A 198 15.50 6.35 3.18
C ALA A 198 14.34 7.25 2.69
N PRO A 199 14.48 7.91 1.54
CA PRO A 199 13.39 8.68 0.94
C PRO A 199 12.27 7.75 0.44
N PHE A 200 11.05 8.28 0.34
CA PHE A 200 9.87 7.48 -0.01
C PHE A 200 10.02 6.76 -1.37
N HIS A 201 10.64 7.39 -2.38
CA HIS A 201 10.81 6.80 -3.71
C HIS A 201 11.72 5.56 -3.67
N LYS A 202 12.76 5.56 -2.83
CA LYS A 202 13.66 4.41 -2.65
C LYS A 202 12.91 3.26 -2.00
N VAL A 203 12.12 3.55 -0.96
CA VAL A 203 11.31 2.55 -0.25
C VAL A 203 10.25 1.97 -1.18
N GLU A 204 9.61 2.82 -2.00
CA GLU A 204 8.62 2.40 -3.01
C GLU A 204 9.23 1.44 -4.04
N LEU A 205 10.37 1.82 -4.63
CA LEU A 205 11.07 0.99 -5.63
C LEU A 205 11.50 -0.35 -5.03
N VAL A 206 12.15 -0.34 -3.88
CA VAL A 206 12.62 -1.57 -3.23
C VAL A 206 11.46 -2.49 -2.85
N ALA A 207 10.37 -1.95 -2.30
CA ALA A 207 9.20 -2.78 -1.97
C ALA A 207 8.53 -3.38 -3.20
N THR A 208 8.46 -2.65 -4.33
CA THR A 208 7.93 -3.21 -5.58
C THR A 208 8.87 -4.30 -6.13
N LEU A 209 10.19 -4.06 -6.16
CA LEU A 209 11.18 -5.06 -6.58
C LEU A 209 11.17 -6.32 -5.70
N TYR A 210 10.99 -6.16 -4.38
CA TYR A 210 10.84 -7.28 -3.45
C TYR A 210 9.59 -8.11 -3.80
N GLY A 211 8.48 -7.45 -4.14
CA GLY A 211 7.26 -8.12 -4.63
C GLY A 211 7.48 -8.85 -5.96
N CYS A 212 8.19 -8.23 -6.91
CA CYS A 212 8.57 -8.88 -8.17
C CYS A 212 9.41 -10.14 -7.90
N TRP A 213 10.37 -10.05 -6.98
CA TRP A 213 11.23 -11.17 -6.59
C TRP A 213 10.41 -12.33 -6.01
N LEU A 214 9.49 -12.04 -5.09
CA LEU A 214 8.55 -13.04 -4.55
C LEU A 214 7.74 -13.71 -5.66
N GLU A 215 7.19 -12.94 -6.60
CA GLU A 215 6.38 -13.48 -7.69
C GLU A 215 7.20 -14.38 -8.64
N LEU A 216 8.46 -14.05 -8.89
CA LEU A 216 9.36 -14.91 -9.66
C LEU A 216 9.66 -16.22 -8.93
N ILE A 217 9.94 -16.17 -7.61
CA ILE A 217 10.14 -17.38 -6.78
C ILE A 217 8.88 -18.24 -6.80
N GLU A 218 7.70 -17.66 -6.54
CA GLU A 218 6.42 -18.39 -6.50
C GLU A 218 6.09 -19.09 -7.82
N LYS A 219 6.53 -18.52 -8.95
CA LYS A 219 6.34 -19.09 -10.28
C LYS A 219 7.48 -20.01 -10.74
N ASN A 220 8.48 -20.26 -9.90
CA ASN A 220 9.71 -20.99 -10.26
C ASN A 220 10.39 -20.41 -11.52
N GLN A 221 10.39 -19.08 -11.65
CA GLN A 221 11.05 -18.37 -12.74
C GLN A 221 12.47 -17.96 -12.34
N LEU A 222 13.33 -17.78 -13.34
CA LEU A 222 14.69 -17.30 -13.12
C LEU A 222 14.66 -15.92 -12.47
N VAL A 223 15.36 -15.77 -11.34
CA VAL A 223 15.55 -14.49 -10.66
C VAL A 223 16.90 -13.91 -11.08
N ASN A 224 16.85 -12.80 -11.82
CA ASN A 224 18.00 -12.00 -12.21
C ASN A 224 17.59 -10.54 -12.47
N ASP A 225 18.55 -9.64 -12.66
CA ASP A 225 18.27 -8.21 -12.89
C ASP A 225 17.28 -7.98 -14.04
N GLU A 226 17.43 -8.69 -15.16
CA GLU A 226 16.58 -8.52 -16.34
C GLU A 226 15.12 -8.90 -16.07
N SER A 227 14.88 -10.07 -15.48
CA SER A 227 13.55 -10.57 -15.12
C SER A 227 12.87 -9.68 -14.07
N LEU A 228 13.62 -9.21 -13.06
CA LEU A 228 13.11 -8.31 -12.03
C LEU A 228 12.71 -6.95 -12.61
N ILE A 229 13.56 -6.35 -13.44
CA ILE A 229 13.29 -5.05 -14.05
C ILE A 229 12.15 -5.14 -15.06
N LYS A 230 12.12 -6.21 -15.86
CA LYS A 230 11.00 -6.47 -16.77
C LYS A 230 9.68 -6.56 -15.98
N LEU A 231 9.66 -7.36 -14.92
CA LEU A 231 8.45 -7.51 -14.10
C LEU A 231 8.08 -6.21 -13.36
N LEU A 232 9.06 -5.40 -12.95
CA LEU A 232 8.82 -4.07 -12.38
C LEU A 232 8.06 -3.17 -13.37
N TYR A 233 8.46 -3.14 -14.64
CA TYR A 233 7.79 -2.32 -15.66
C TYR A 233 6.43 -2.88 -16.07
N ASP A 234 6.28 -4.20 -16.06
CA ASP A 234 5.00 -4.90 -16.28
C ASP A 234 4.06 -4.77 -15.06
N TRP A 235 4.59 -4.33 -13.90
CA TRP A 235 3.85 -4.28 -12.64
C TRP A 235 2.72 -3.23 -12.65
N SER A 236 3.00 -2.03 -13.15
CA SER A 236 2.01 -1.00 -13.48
C SER A 236 2.62 0.13 -14.30
N GLU A 237 1.79 0.88 -15.03
CA GLU A 237 2.22 2.05 -15.82
C GLU A 237 3.02 3.07 -14.99
N GLN A 238 2.68 3.25 -13.71
CA GLN A 238 3.40 4.18 -12.82
C GLN A 238 4.84 3.75 -12.55
N LYS A 239 5.17 2.46 -12.63
CA LYS A 239 6.53 1.96 -12.35
C LYS A 239 7.50 2.21 -13.50
N LYS A 240 6.99 2.53 -14.69
CA LYS A 240 7.80 3.01 -15.82
C LYS A 240 8.47 4.37 -15.55
N LYS A 241 8.09 5.07 -14.47
CA LYS A 241 8.77 6.29 -14.02
C LYS A 241 10.21 6.05 -13.52
N PHE A 242 10.54 4.82 -13.13
CA PHE A 242 11.87 4.49 -12.64
C PHE A 242 12.81 4.27 -13.81
N ALA A 243 13.98 4.93 -13.79
CA ALA A 243 15.03 4.68 -14.76
C ALA A 243 15.60 3.26 -14.57
N TRP A 244 16.05 2.66 -15.66
CA TRP A 244 16.59 1.30 -15.64
C TRP A 244 17.83 1.20 -14.76
N GLU A 245 18.69 2.22 -14.80
CA GLU A 245 19.90 2.32 -13.98
C GLU A 245 19.56 2.42 -12.48
N ASP A 246 18.46 3.10 -12.14
CA ASP A 246 18.00 3.21 -10.75
C ASP A 246 17.43 1.88 -10.25
N ALA A 247 16.71 1.15 -11.10
CA ALA A 247 16.21 -0.17 -10.78
C ALA A 247 17.37 -1.16 -10.55
N GLN A 248 18.40 -1.16 -11.42
CA GLN A 248 19.60 -1.98 -11.22
C GLN A 248 20.34 -1.64 -9.93
N LYS A 249 20.57 -0.35 -9.65
CA LYS A 249 21.22 0.09 -8.40
C LYS A 249 20.41 -0.36 -7.18
N ALA A 250 19.08 -0.30 -7.26
CA ALA A 250 18.21 -0.76 -6.18
C ALA A 250 18.31 -2.28 -5.97
N ILE A 251 18.36 -3.09 -7.03
CA ILE A 251 18.53 -4.55 -6.93
C ILE A 251 19.87 -4.90 -6.26
N ARG A 252 20.97 -4.29 -6.71
CA ARG A 252 22.29 -4.49 -6.08
C ARG A 252 22.28 -4.10 -4.61
N TRP A 253 21.72 -2.93 -4.31
CA TRP A 253 21.58 -2.46 -2.93
C TRP A 253 20.75 -3.43 -2.09
N MET A 254 19.67 -4.01 -2.63
CA MET A 254 18.87 -5.01 -1.93
C MET A 254 19.69 -6.24 -1.58
N ILE A 255 20.48 -6.75 -2.53
CA ILE A 255 21.36 -7.92 -2.31
C ILE A 255 22.43 -7.62 -1.26
N GLU A 256 23.16 -6.51 -1.41
CA GLU A 256 24.22 -6.09 -0.49
C GLU A 256 23.71 -5.87 0.94
N ASN A 257 22.47 -5.39 1.06
CA ASN A 257 21.84 -5.19 2.35
C ASN A 257 21.00 -6.41 2.77
N GLY A 258 20.95 -7.53 2.04
CA GLY A 258 20.11 -8.68 2.45
C GLY A 258 18.60 -8.36 2.56
N VAL A 259 18.12 -7.38 1.79
CA VAL A 259 16.69 -7.07 1.58
C VAL A 259 16.18 -7.96 0.45
N THR A 260 16.30 -9.27 0.63
CA THR A 260 15.85 -10.28 -0.34
C THR A 260 14.86 -11.23 0.33
N PRO A 261 13.87 -11.76 -0.41
CA PRO A 261 13.04 -12.85 0.09
C PRO A 261 13.87 -14.08 0.47
N ALA A 262 13.36 -14.88 1.42
CA ALA A 262 13.83 -16.24 1.59
C ALA A 262 13.40 -17.05 0.34
N GLY A 263 14.35 -17.77 -0.25
CA GLY A 263 14.13 -18.64 -1.40
C GLY A 263 13.55 -20.00 -1.02
#